data_AF-A0AA36I4H7-F1
#
_entry.id   AF-A0AA36I4H7-F1
#
_cell.length_a   1.000
_cell.length_b   1.000
_cell.length_c   1.000
_cell.angle_alpha   90.00
_cell.angle_beta   90.00
_cell.angle_gamma   90.00
#
_symmetry.space_group_name_H-M   'P 1'
#
loop_
_entity.id
_entity.type
_entity.pdbx_description
1 polymer ?
#
loop_
_entity_poly.entity_id
_entity_poly.type
_entity_poly.pdbx_seq_one_letter_code
_entity_poly.pdbx_strand_id
1 'polypeptide(L)'
;AGRRRATAMEVVLLGSEGLPPGALLSLKWGDMKRQAPVSQTGQQFRFNDSATHPMQMKVEVLTPMVPAQMVQIDPAQEMFEVAFDPKMKVRLSQRPVAELQRAPVDIKGAADGKGLP
;
A
#
# COMPACT_ATOMS: atom_id res chain seq x y z
N ALA A 1 -15.60 22.48 2.78
CA ALA A 1 -15.39 21.03 2.57
C ALA A 1 -14.38 20.54 3.59
N GLY A 2 -14.78 19.66 4.52
CA GLY A 2 -13.91 19.17 5.60
C GLY A 2 -12.78 18.30 5.04
N ARG A 3 -11.52 18.62 5.40
CA ARG A 3 -10.37 17.74 5.14
C ARG A 3 -10.56 16.46 5.96
N ARG A 4 -10.90 15.37 5.27
CA ARG A 4 -11.22 14.06 5.87
C ARG A 4 -9.94 13.27 6.16
N ARG A 5 -9.95 12.51 7.25
CA ARG A 5 -8.83 11.71 7.75
C ARG A 5 -8.40 10.68 6.70
N ALA A 6 -7.14 10.73 6.28
CA ALA A 6 -6.51 9.63 5.57
C ALA A 6 -6.09 8.58 6.62
N THR A 7 -6.58 7.35 6.52
CA THR A 7 -6.06 6.22 7.29
C THR A 7 -4.86 5.71 6.53
N ALA A 8 -3.65 5.83 7.07
CA ALA A 8 -2.49 5.26 6.40
C ALA A 8 -2.48 3.74 6.60
N MET A 9 -2.21 3.00 5.53
CA MET A 9 -2.07 1.55 5.52
C MET A 9 -0.62 1.18 5.21
N GLU A 10 -0.10 0.15 5.88
CA GLU A 10 1.20 -0.43 5.59
C GLU A 10 1.03 -1.89 5.21
N VAL A 11 1.60 -2.25 4.05
CA VAL A 11 1.69 -3.62 3.57
C VAL A 11 3.15 -4.06 3.65
N VAL A 12 3.41 -5.26 4.16
CA VAL A 12 4.75 -5.81 4.34
C VAL A 12 4.88 -7.11 3.56
N LEU A 13 5.95 -7.23 2.77
CA LEU A 13 6.32 -8.48 2.11
C LEU A 13 6.92 -9.45 3.13
N LEU A 14 6.21 -10.53 3.45
CA LEU A 14 6.67 -11.55 4.40
C LEU A 14 7.55 -12.61 3.73
N GLY A 15 7.37 -12.81 2.43
CA GLY A 15 8.20 -13.71 1.64
C GLY A 15 7.59 -14.03 0.29
N SER A 16 8.35 -14.73 -0.53
CA SER A 16 7.94 -15.20 -1.85
C SER A 16 8.43 -16.62 -2.10
N GLU A 17 7.68 -17.39 -2.87
CA GLU A 17 8.04 -18.75 -3.29
C GLU A 17 7.88 -18.87 -4.81
N GLY A 18 8.82 -19.57 -5.46
CA GLY A 18 8.77 -19.89 -6.89
C GLY A 18 8.95 -18.73 -7.88
N LEU A 19 9.11 -17.49 -7.41
CA LEU A 19 9.30 -16.33 -8.29
C LEU A 19 10.70 -16.28 -8.90
N PRO A 20 10.84 -15.90 -10.18
CA PRO A 20 12.13 -15.85 -10.85
C PRO A 20 13.01 -14.71 -10.32
N PRO A 21 14.35 -14.83 -10.44
CA PRO A 21 15.27 -13.75 -10.13
C PRO A 21 14.93 -12.47 -10.89
N GLY A 22 14.99 -11.34 -10.20
CA GLY A 22 14.68 -10.03 -10.79
C GLY A 22 13.19 -9.69 -10.88
N ALA A 23 12.29 -10.54 -10.37
CA ALA A 23 10.87 -10.22 -10.28
C ALA A 23 10.61 -9.03 -9.34
N LEU A 24 9.63 -8.20 -9.70
CA LEU A 24 9.19 -7.05 -8.91
C LEU A 24 7.76 -7.28 -8.42
N LEU A 25 7.55 -7.03 -7.13
CA LEU A 25 6.21 -6.88 -6.56
C LEU A 25 5.72 -5.47 -6.86
N SER A 26 4.50 -5.36 -7.37
CA SER A 26 3.82 -4.11 -7.68
C SER A 26 2.48 -4.07 -6.96
N LEU A 27 2.35 -3.15 -6.01
CA LEU A 27 1.14 -2.95 -5.22
C LEU A 27 0.47 -1.65 -5.67
N LYS A 28 -0.81 -1.74 -6.04
CA LYS A 28 -1.63 -0.58 -6.43
C LYS A 28 -2.82 -0.43 -5.49
N TRP A 29 -3.00 0.78 -4.97
CA TRP A 29 -4.10 1.16 -4.10
C TRP A 29 -4.66 2.49 -4.61
N GLY A 30 -5.86 2.47 -5.20
CA GLY A 30 -6.37 3.62 -5.95
C GLY A 30 -5.42 4.05 -7.08
N ASP A 31 -4.98 5.31 -7.04
CA ASP A 31 -4.00 5.87 -7.99
C ASP A 31 -2.54 5.70 -7.55
N MET A 32 -2.30 5.27 -6.30
CA MET A 32 -0.95 5.05 -5.80
C MET A 32 -0.42 3.69 -6.24
N LYS A 33 0.76 3.67 -6.84
CA LYS A 33 1.51 2.46 -7.16
C LYS A 33 2.85 2.46 -6.44
N ARG A 34 3.21 1.33 -5.83
CA ARG A 34 4.52 1.10 -5.21
C ARG A 34 5.11 -0.22 -5.66
N GLN A 35 6.42 -0.25 -5.84
CA GLN A 35 7.11 -1.43 -6.38
C GLN A 35 8.41 -1.69 -5.61
N ALA A 36 8.77 -2.96 -5.46
CA ALA A 36 10.07 -3.37 -4.94
C ALA A 36 10.41 -4.80 -5.40
N PRO A 37 11.70 -5.21 -5.35
CA PRO A 37 12.08 -6.59 -5.62
C PRO A 37 11.39 -7.58 -4.67
N VAL A 38 10.95 -8.72 -5.22
CA VAL A 38 10.32 -9.79 -4.41
C VAL A 38 11.31 -10.46 -3.45
N SER A 39 12.62 -10.33 -3.72
CA SER A 39 13.68 -10.80 -2.84
C SER A 39 13.84 -9.95 -1.57
N GLN A 40 13.25 -8.76 -1.52
CA GLN A 40 13.39 -7.83 -0.40
C GLN A 40 12.31 -8.08 0.67
N THR A 41 12.39 -9.22 1.34
CA THR A 41 11.53 -9.54 2.49
C THR A 41 11.63 -8.46 3.57
N GLY A 42 10.51 -8.13 4.19
CA GLY A 42 10.37 -7.04 5.16
C GLY A 42 10.14 -5.67 4.54
N GLN A 43 10.14 -5.54 3.20
CA GLN A 43 9.83 -4.29 2.53
C GLN A 43 8.44 -3.79 2.92
N GLN A 44 8.38 -2.56 3.42
CA GLN A 44 7.16 -1.87 3.81
C GLN A 44 6.65 -0.98 2.67
N PHE A 45 5.36 -1.05 2.37
CA PHE A 45 4.68 -0.24 1.38
C PHE A 45 3.58 0.55 2.06
N ARG A 46 3.72 1.88 2.11
CA ARG A 46 2.85 2.76 2.89
C ARG A 46 1.87 3.52 2.00
N PHE A 47 0.58 3.28 2.12
CA PHE A 47 -0.45 3.94 1.34
C PHE A 47 -1.22 4.93 2.21
N ASN A 48 -1.60 6.07 1.65
CA ASN A 48 -2.56 6.94 2.31
C ASN A 48 -3.93 6.50 1.83
N ASP A 49 -4.71 5.83 2.67
CA ASP A 49 -6.06 5.39 2.32
C ASP A 49 -7.11 6.41 2.78
N SER A 50 -8.22 6.50 2.05
CA SER A 50 -9.35 7.33 2.46
C SER A 50 -10.35 6.45 3.21
N ALA A 51 -10.53 6.69 4.50
CA ALA A 51 -11.44 5.92 5.36
C ALA A 51 -12.90 5.82 4.84
N THR A 52 -13.29 6.68 3.90
CA THR A 52 -14.64 6.75 3.33
C THR A 52 -14.90 5.80 2.15
N HIS A 53 -13.86 5.30 1.50
CA HIS A 53 -14.00 4.37 0.37
C HIS A 53 -12.83 3.39 0.43
N PRO A 54 -12.98 2.21 1.09
CA PRO A 54 -11.95 1.19 1.08
C PRO A 54 -11.69 0.80 -0.37
N MET A 55 -10.56 1.25 -0.92
CA MET A 55 -10.20 0.98 -2.29
C MET A 55 -9.64 -0.43 -2.38
N GLN A 56 -9.99 -1.17 -3.43
CA GLN A 56 -9.43 -2.49 -3.66
C GLN A 56 -7.92 -2.37 -3.92
N MET A 57 -7.14 -3.13 -3.16
CA MET A 57 -5.73 -3.30 -3.45
C MET A 57 -5.56 -4.31 -4.58
N LYS A 58 -4.71 -3.95 -5.55
CA LYS A 58 -4.26 -4.83 -6.62
C LYS A 58 -2.81 -5.22 -6.37
N VAL A 59 -2.53 -6.51 -6.49
CA VAL A 59 -1.19 -7.05 -6.36
C VAL A 59 -0.78 -7.65 -7.68
N GLU A 60 0.38 -7.22 -8.17
CA GLU A 60 0.97 -7.64 -9.42
C GLU A 60 2.40 -8.13 -9.21
N VAL A 61 2.78 -9.21 -9.90
CA VAL A 61 4.20 -9.57 -10.07
C VAL A 61 4.60 -9.26 -11.51
N LEU A 62 5.63 -8.43 -11.64
CA LEU A 62 6.27 -8.13 -12.91
C LEU A 62 7.48 -9.05 -13.06
N THR A 63 7.47 -9.86 -14.10
CA THR A 63 8.61 -10.71 -14.47
C THR A 63 9.21 -10.23 -15.78
N PRO A 64 10.51 -10.42 -16.02
CA PRO A 64 11.15 -10.00 -17.27
C PRO A 64 10.60 -10.70 -18.54
N MET A 65 9.96 -11.85 -18.39
CA MET A 65 9.62 -12.74 -19.52
C MET A 65 8.13 -13.07 -19.65
N VAL A 66 7.28 -12.67 -18.69
CA VAL A 66 5.86 -13.06 -18.65
C VAL A 66 5.00 -11.85 -18.29
N PRO A 67 3.78 -11.73 -18.86
CA PRO A 67 2.83 -10.68 -18.50
C PRO A 67 2.59 -10.58 -17.00
N ALA A 68 2.29 -9.36 -16.54
CA ALA A 68 1.94 -9.09 -15.16
C ALA A 68 0.70 -9.89 -14.76
N GLN A 69 0.77 -10.58 -13.62
CA GLN A 69 -0.35 -11.35 -13.08
C GLN A 69 -1.00 -10.56 -11.95
N MET A 70 -2.31 -10.34 -12.02
CA MET A 70 -3.03 -9.46 -11.11
C MET A 70 -4.00 -10.24 -10.23
N VAL A 71 -3.97 -9.96 -8.92
CA VAL A 71 -4.94 -10.48 -7.95
C VAL A 71 -5.54 -9.34 -7.15
N GLN A 72 -6.86 -9.40 -6.94
CA GLN A 72 -7.60 -8.49 -6.06
C GLN A 72 -7.68 -9.09 -4.65
N ILE A 73 -7.54 -8.23 -3.63
CA ILE A 73 -7.44 -8.68 -2.24
C ILE A 73 -8.46 -7.93 -1.41
N ASP A 74 -9.04 -8.64 -0.44
CA ASP A 74 -9.91 -8.05 0.56
C ASP A 74 -9.11 -7.09 1.46
N PRO A 75 -9.43 -5.79 1.49
CA PRO A 75 -8.76 -4.82 2.35
C PRO A 75 -8.98 -5.07 3.85
N ALA A 76 -9.90 -5.95 4.27
CA ALA A 76 -10.11 -6.33 5.66
C ALA A 76 -9.19 -7.49 6.12
N GLN A 77 -8.51 -8.18 5.20
CA GLN A 77 -7.70 -9.35 5.54
C GLN A 77 -6.29 -8.94 6.00
N GLU A 78 -5.94 -9.16 7.27
CA GLU A 78 -4.62 -8.73 7.81
C GLU A 78 -3.43 -9.48 7.20
N MET A 79 -3.61 -10.75 6.83
CA MET A 79 -2.57 -11.58 6.21
C MET A 79 -3.14 -12.38 5.06
N PHE A 80 -2.46 -12.34 3.91
CA PHE A 80 -2.93 -13.02 2.71
C PHE A 80 -1.77 -13.56 1.88
N GLU A 81 -2.06 -14.68 1.21
CA GLU A 81 -1.17 -15.31 0.24
C GLU A 81 -1.74 -15.06 -1.15
N VAL A 82 -0.91 -14.51 -2.03
CA VAL A 82 -1.27 -14.25 -3.43
C VAL A 82 -0.57 -15.28 -4.28
N ALA A 83 -1.33 -16.26 -4.75
CA ALA A 83 -0.85 -17.24 -5.72
C ALA A 83 -1.05 -16.69 -7.14
N PHE A 84 0.03 -16.68 -7.90
CA PHE A 84 0.08 -16.28 -9.31
C PHE A 84 -0.05 -17.53 -10.19
N ASP A 85 0.60 -18.62 -9.79
CA ASP A 85 0.40 -19.94 -10.34
C ASP A 85 0.53 -21.00 -9.22
N PRO A 86 0.43 -22.33 -9.51
CA PRO A 86 0.54 -23.37 -8.48
C PRO A 86 1.86 -23.41 -7.71
N LYS A 87 2.92 -22.76 -8.20
CA LYS A 87 4.29 -22.74 -7.63
C LYS A 87 4.74 -21.34 -7.22
N MET A 88 4.10 -20.30 -7.71
CA MET A 88 4.47 -18.90 -7.55
C MET A 88 3.52 -18.19 -6.62
N LYS A 89 4.05 -17.68 -5.51
CA LYS A 89 3.24 -16.95 -4.52
C LYS A 89 4.04 -15.92 -3.73
N VAL A 90 3.34 -14.94 -3.22
CA VAL A 90 3.85 -14.01 -2.20
C VAL A 90 2.96 -14.03 -0.96
N ARG A 91 3.57 -13.85 0.20
CA ARG A 91 2.88 -13.67 1.47
C ARG A 91 3.01 -12.22 1.90
N LEU A 92 1.88 -11.62 2.24
CA LEU A 92 1.77 -10.21 2.58
C LEU A 92 1.00 -10.08 3.90
N SER A 93 1.39 -9.11 4.71
CA SER A 93 0.57 -8.63 5.82
C SER A 93 0.22 -7.17 5.60
N GLN A 94 -0.98 -6.76 5.98
CA GLN A 94 -1.38 -5.35 5.99
C GLN A 94 -1.84 -4.92 7.39
N ARG A 95 -1.53 -3.68 7.75
CA ARG A 95 -1.98 -3.07 9.01
C ARG A 95 -2.23 -1.57 8.85
N PRO A 96 -3.15 -0.99 9.63
CA PRO A 96 -3.25 0.46 9.74
C PRO A 96 -2.02 1.03 10.47
N VAL A 97 -1.53 2.19 10.03
CA VAL A 97 -0.42 2.93 10.67
C VAL A 97 -0.93 4.28 11.15
N ALA A 98 -1.16 4.38 12.45
CA ALA A 98 -1.64 5.62 13.08
C ALA A 98 -0.63 6.78 12.94
N GLU A 99 0.67 6.50 12.93
CA GLU A 99 1.75 7.48 12.90
C GLU A 99 1.83 8.29 11.59
N LEU A 100 1.30 7.75 10.50
CA LEU A 100 1.26 8.43 9.19
C LEU A 100 -0.01 9.25 8.98
N GLN A 101 -0.93 9.23 9.95
CA GLN A 101 -2.11 10.10 9.93
C GLN A 101 -1.64 11.54 10.17
N ARG A 102 -1.60 12.36 9.12
CA ARG A 102 -1.33 13.79 9.29
C ARG A 102 -2.35 14.39 10.25
N ALA A 103 -1.86 15.01 11.32
CA ALA A 103 -2.69 15.82 12.20
C ALA A 103 -3.48 16.83 11.36
N PRO A 104 -4.77 17.06 11.64
CA PRO A 104 -5.53 18.09 10.95
C PRO A 104 -4.84 19.43 11.20
N VAL A 105 -4.35 20.06 10.13
CA VAL A 105 -3.87 21.43 10.19
C VAL A 105 -5.07 22.30 10.52
N ASP A 106 -5.11 22.85 11.72
CA ASP A 106 -6.16 23.77 12.15
C ASP A 106 -5.95 25.11 11.45
N ILE A 107 -6.64 25.29 10.33
CA ILE A 107 -6.54 26.50 9.50
C ILE A 107 -7.28 27.68 10.15
N LYS A 108 -8.05 27.46 11.23
CA LYS A 108 -8.74 28.56 11.93
C LYS A 108 -7.82 29.35 12.85
N GLY A 109 -6.74 28.73 13.37
CA GLY A 109 -5.75 29.44 14.21
C GLY A 109 -4.72 30.26 13.44
N ALA A 110 -4.60 30.08 12.12
CA ALA A 110 -3.58 30.75 11.31
C ALA A 110 -4.02 32.14 10.80
N ALA A 111 -5.30 32.50 10.91
CA ALA A 111 -5.83 33.79 10.49
C ALA A 111 -5.63 34.92 11.52
N ASP A 112 -5.51 34.58 12.81
CA ASP A 112 -5.35 35.57 13.89
C ASP A 112 -3.89 35.96 14.16
N GLY A 113 -2.93 35.36 13.46
CA GLY A 113 -1.49 35.48 13.74
C GLY A 113 -0.68 36.38 12.81
N LYS A 114 -1.29 37.06 11.83
CA LYS A 114 -0.58 38.01 10.96
C LYS A 114 -1.13 39.43 11.12
N GLY A 115 -0.96 39.96 12.33
CA GLY A 115 -0.57 41.36 12.44
C GLY A 115 0.82 41.50 11.84
N LEU A 116 0.93 42.09 10.65
CA LEU A 116 2.18 42.65 10.16
C LEU A 116 2.08 44.18 10.27
N PRO A 117 3.14 44.85 10.74
CA PRO A 117 3.20 46.30 10.92
C PRO A 117 3.07 47.07 9.61
#